data_AF-I0T271-F1
#
_entry.id   AF-I0T271-F1
#
_cell.length_a   1.000
_cell.length_b   1.000
_cell.length_c   1.000
_cell.angle_alpha   90.00
_cell.angle_beta   90.00
_cell.angle_gamma   90.00
#
_symmetry.space_group_name_H-M   'P 1'
#
loop_
_entity.id
_entity.type
_entity.pdbx_description
1 polymer ?
#
loop_
_entity_poly.entity_id
_entity_poly.type
_entity_poly.pdbx_seq_one_letter_code
_entity_poly.pdbx_strand_id
1 'polypeptide(L)' 'LERGRAEGREQGREEGIEQELKVGLVNLVRQGLLTSEIASQQLGMTVAEFEALL' A
#
# COMPACT_ATOMS: atom_id res chain seq x y z
N LEU A 1 11.17 -27.45 -11.07
CA LEU A 1 11.90 -26.42 -10.30
C LEU A 1 11.75 -25.00 -10.87
N GLU A 2 10.96 -24.79 -11.92
CA GLU A 2 10.80 -23.46 -12.54
C GLU A 2 9.63 -22.64 -11.99
N ARG A 3 8.55 -23.27 -11.52
CA ARG A 3 7.35 -22.57 -11.04
C ARG A 3 7.60 -21.70 -9.80
N GLY A 4 8.24 -22.24 -8.76
CA GLY A 4 8.50 -21.49 -7.52
C GLY A 4 9.44 -20.28 -7.65
N ARG A 5 10.26 -20.18 -8.72
CA ARG A 5 11.13 -19.00 -8.95
C ARG A 5 10.41 -17.86 -9.68
N ALA A 6 9.36 -18.17 -10.43
CA ALA A 6 8.52 -17.16 -11.07
C ALA A 6 7.49 -16.63 -10.07
N GLU A 7 6.81 -17.54 -9.37
CA GLU A 7 5.82 -17.20 -8.33
C GLU A 7 6.44 -16.35 -7.22
N GLY A 8 7.60 -16.73 -6.68
CA GLY A 8 8.26 -15.93 -5.62
C GLY A 8 8.77 -14.55 -6.08
N ARG A 9 9.04 -14.36 -7.39
CA ARG A 9 9.44 -13.04 -7.93
C ARG A 9 8.24 -12.15 -8.21
N GLU A 10 7.15 -12.73 -8.70
CA GLU A 10 5.91 -12.01 -8.95
C GLU A 10 5.30 -11.54 -7.63
N GLN A 11 5.20 -12.45 -6.66
CA GLN A 11 4.66 -12.16 -5.35
C GLN A 11 5.48 -11.11 -4.58
N GLY A 12 6.83 -11.24 -4.59
CA GLY A 12 7.70 -10.23 -3.98
C GLY A 12 7.65 -8.85 -4.68
N ARG A 13 7.33 -8.83 -5.98
CA ARG A 13 7.13 -7.58 -6.73
C ARG A 13 5.79 -6.94 -6.39
N GLU A 14 4.72 -7.72 -6.31
CA GLU A 14 3.38 -7.23 -5.91
C GLU A 14 3.40 -6.70 -4.47
N GLU A 15 3.98 -7.46 -3.53
CA GLU A 15 4.14 -7.03 -2.14
C GLU A 15 4.98 -5.76 -2.02
N GLY A 16 6.06 -5.65 -2.80
CA GLY A 16 6.89 -4.44 -2.85
C GLY A 16 6.11 -3.20 -3.33
N ILE A 17 5.33 -3.35 -4.41
CA ILE A 17 4.50 -2.28 -4.96
C ILE A 17 3.42 -1.84 -3.97
N GLU A 18 2.78 -2.80 -3.29
CA GLU A 18 1.76 -2.49 -2.28
C GLU A 18 2.34 -1.68 -1.10
N GLN A 19 3.53 -2.05 -0.63
CA GLN A 19 4.21 -1.34 0.45
C GLN A 19 4.65 0.06 0.04
N GLU A 20 5.22 0.22 -1.17
CA GLU A 20 5.61 1.55 -1.69
C GLU A 20 4.38 2.45 -1.85
N LEU A 21 3.27 1.91 -2.36
CA LEU A 21 2.01 2.64 -2.48
C LEU A 21 1.49 3.09 -1.11
N LYS A 22 1.50 2.20 -0.11
CA LYS A 22 1.06 2.51 1.26
C LYS A 22 1.88 3.65 1.87
N VAL A 23 3.22 3.58 1.79
CA VAL A 23 4.10 4.64 2.31
C VAL A 23 3.87 5.97 1.58
N GLY A 24 3.70 5.92 0.26
CA GLY A 24 3.40 7.10 -0.55
C GLY A 24 2.12 7.81 -0.11
N LEU A 25 1.03 7.05 0.07
CA LEU A 25 -0.27 7.60 0.46
C LEU A 25 -0.27 8.15 1.89
N VAL A 26 0.38 7.48 2.84
CA VAL A 26 0.56 7.99 4.22
C VAL A 26 1.28 9.34 4.21
N ASN A 27 2.34 9.48 3.42
CA ASN A 27 3.09 10.73 3.33
C ASN A 27 2.27 11.88 2.72
N LEU A 28 1.44 11.60 1.71
CA LEU A 28 0.55 12.60 1.12
C LEU A 28 -0.50 13.10 2.13
N VAL A 29 -1.05 12.20 2.95
CA VAL A 29 -1.99 12.58 4.02
C VAL A 29 -1.29 13.39 5.11
N ARG A 30 -0.10 12.98 5.55
CA ARG A 30 0.70 13.75 6.53
C ARG A 30 1.08 15.15 6.04
N GLN A 31 1.25 15.33 4.73
CA GLN A 31 1.52 16.63 4.11
C GLN A 31 0.25 17.46 3.84
N GLY A 32 -0.94 16.92 4.13
CA GLY A 32 -2.22 17.58 3.86
C GLY A 32 -2.58 17.65 2.37
N LEU A 33 -1.92 16.85 1.53
CA LEU A 33 -2.15 16.79 0.08
C LEU A 33 -3.27 15.80 -0.29
N LEU A 34 -3.64 14.92 0.64
CA LEU A 34 -4.71 13.93 0.47
C LEU A 34 -5.47 13.77 1.79
N THR A 35 -6.74 13.37 1.74
CA THR A 35 -7.51 13.01 2.95
C THR A 35 -7.40 11.51 3.24
N SER A 36 -7.56 11.12 4.50
CA SER A 36 -7.53 9.72 4.94
C SER A 36 -8.56 8.86 4.21
N GLU A 37 -9.73 9.41 3.85
CA GLU A 37 -10.79 8.69 3.14
C GLU A 37 -10.40 8.29 1.71
N ILE A 38 -9.71 9.18 0.99
CA ILE A 38 -9.24 8.87 -0.37
C ILE A 38 -8.06 7.90 -0.33
N ALA A 39 -7.15 8.09 0.63
CA ALA A 39 -6.01 7.20 0.81
C ALA A 39 -6.43 5.77 1.21
N SER A 40 -7.40 5.65 2.12
CA SER A 40 -7.89 4.35 2.58
C SER A 40 -8.61 3.57 1.47
N GLN A 41 -9.41 4.25 0.64
CA GLN A 41 -10.02 3.63 -0.55
C GLN A 41 -8.99 3.08 -1.52
N GLN A 42 -7.90 3.81 -1.77
CA GLN A 42 -6.87 3.39 -2.71
C GLN A 42 -6.11 2.14 -2.23
N LEU A 43 -6.06 1.92 -0.92
CA LEU A 43 -5.47 0.72 -0.31
C LEU A 43 -6.49 -0.38 -0.02
N GLY A 44 -7.78 -0.18 -0.33
CA GLY A 44 -8.83 -1.14 -0.05
C GLY A 44 -9.06 -1.42 1.44
N MET A 45 -8.76 -0.45 2.32
CA MET A 45 -8.94 -0.56 3.77
C MET A 45 -9.90 0.52 4.30
N THR A 46 -10.34 0.35 5.55
CA THR A 46 -11.17 1.34 6.23
C THR A 46 -10.36 2.59 6.59
N VAL A 47 -11.06 3.71 6.80
CA VAL A 47 -10.42 4.96 7.27
C VAL A 47 -9.70 4.73 8.59
N ALA A 48 -10.30 3.99 9.53
CA ALA A 48 -9.71 3.71 10.84
C ALA A 48 -8.41 2.86 10.74
N GLU A 49 -8.39 1.85 9.86
CA GLU A 49 -7.18 1.06 9.61
C GLU A 49 -6.07 1.90 8.99
N PHE A 50 -6.43 2.83 8.10
CA PHE A 50 -5.47 3.75 7.51
C PHE A 50 -4.93 4.75 8.55
N GLU A 51 -5.80 5.35 9.37
CA GLU A 51 -5.41 6.29 10.42
C GLU A 51 -4.49 5.68 11.47
N ALA A 52 -4.58 4.36 11.71
CA ALA A 52 -3.64 3.65 12.57
C ALA A 52 -2.20 3.59 12.00
N LEU A 53 -1.99 3.91 10.72
CA LEU A 53 -0.69 3.97 10.05
C LEU A 53 -0.10 5.39 9.98
N LEU A 54 -0.90 6.42 10.28
CA LEU A 54 -0.49 7.84 10.25
C LEU A 54 0.42 8.20 11.43
#